data_AF-E3PWX4-F1
#
_entry.id   AF-E3PWX4-F1
#
_cell.length_a   1.000
_cell.length_b   1.000
_cell.length_c   1.000
_cell.angle_alpha   90.00
_cell.angle_beta   90.00
_cell.angle_gamma   90.00
#
_symmetry.space_group_name_H-M   'P 1'
#
loop_
_entity.id
_entity.type
_entity.pdbx_description
1 polymer ?
#
loop_
_entity_poly.entity_id
_entity_poly.type
_entity_poly.pdbx_seq_one_letter_code
_entity_poly.pdbx_strand_id
1 'polypeptide(L)'
;MARGQKQYTEEFKNTIVELYNSGNSLAELSSEYALSKSTIAGWIKKNKPIVADKGKTITDVDYQAVLKKIARLEEENEILKKAMGIFARK
;
A
#
# COMPACT_ATOMS: atom_id res chain seq x y z
N MET A 1 -5.33 15.88 -28.55
CA MET A 1 -6.57 15.55 -27.83
C MET A 1 -6.21 14.85 -26.52
N ALA A 2 -6.51 15.45 -25.36
CA ALA A 2 -6.27 14.82 -24.07
C ALA A 2 -7.25 13.65 -23.89
N ARG A 3 -6.77 12.41 -23.94
CA ARG A 3 -7.57 11.24 -23.60
C ARG A 3 -7.88 11.33 -22.11
N GLY A 4 -9.11 11.64 -21.75
CA GLY A 4 -9.57 11.62 -20.36
C GLY A 4 -9.25 10.25 -19.75
N GLN A 5 -8.48 10.24 -18.67
CA GLN A 5 -8.18 9.01 -17.96
C GLN A 5 -9.48 8.49 -17.33
N LYS A 6 -9.93 7.30 -17.73
CA LYS A 6 -10.99 6.60 -17.02
C LYS A 6 -10.48 6.32 -15.61
N GLN A 7 -11.13 6.94 -14.63
CA GLN A 7 -10.85 6.69 -13.23
C GLN A 7 -11.72 5.54 -12.74
N TYR A 8 -11.07 4.56 -12.11
CA TYR A 8 -11.71 3.42 -11.48
C TYR A 8 -11.60 3.58 -9.96
N THR A 9 -12.62 3.14 -9.23
CA THR A 9 -12.60 3.11 -7.75
C THR A 9 -11.53 2.13 -7.26
N GLU A 10 -10.98 2.38 -6.08
CA GLU A 10 -9.98 1.47 -5.49
C GLU A 10 -10.56 0.09 -5.19
N GLU A 11 -11.82 0.02 -4.76
CA GLU A 11 -12.56 -1.24 -4.55
C GLU A 11 -12.57 -2.09 -5.83
N PHE A 12 -12.94 -1.49 -6.97
CA PHE A 12 -12.98 -2.20 -8.24
C PHE A 12 -11.60 -2.69 -8.68
N LYS A 13 -10.56 -1.87 -8.50
CA LYS A 13 -9.17 -2.28 -8.81
C LYS A 13 -8.75 -3.47 -7.95
N ASN A 14 -9.07 -3.44 -6.66
CA ASN A 14 -8.74 -4.51 -5.72
C ASN A 14 -9.43 -5.82 -6.10
N THR A 15 -10.73 -5.79 -6.45
CA THR A 15 -11.45 -6.98 -6.93
C THR A 15 -10.78 -7.60 -8.15
N ILE A 16 -10.37 -6.80 -9.13
CA ILE A 16 -9.68 -7.31 -10.33
C ILE A 16 -8.32 -7.94 -9.99
N VAL A 17 -7.58 -7.36 -9.03
CA VAL A 17 -6.31 -7.94 -8.57
C VAL A 17 -6.53 -9.24 -7.79
N GLU A 18 -7.57 -9.32 -6.95
CA GLU A 18 -7.95 -10.55 -6.24
C GLU A 18 -8.33 -11.67 -7.20
N LEU A 19 -9.13 -11.38 -8.23
CA LEU A 19 -9.49 -12.35 -9.26
C LEU A 19 -8.27 -12.84 -10.04
N TYR A 20 -7.31 -11.96 -10.33
CA TYR A 20 -6.06 -12.38 -10.94
C TYR A 20 -5.25 -13.32 -10.02
N ASN A 21 -5.19 -13.01 -8.73
CA ASN A 21 -4.50 -13.83 -7.74
C ASN A 21 -5.20 -15.16 -7.46
N SER A 22 -6.51 -15.26 -7.71
CA SER A 22 -7.27 -16.52 -7.59
C SER A 22 -7.11 -17.47 -8.79
N GLY A 23 -6.35 -17.05 -9.81
CA GLY A 23 -5.98 -17.90 -10.95
C GLY A 23 -6.57 -17.46 -12.29
N ASN A 24 -7.37 -16.38 -12.34
CA ASN A 24 -7.86 -15.85 -13.61
C ASN A 24 -6.74 -15.23 -14.43
N SER A 25 -6.74 -15.50 -15.73
CA SER A 25 -5.74 -14.95 -16.64
C SER A 25 -6.01 -13.48 -16.96
N LEU A 26 -4.96 -12.75 -17.34
CA LEU A 26 -5.08 -11.38 -17.82
C LEU A 26 -6.00 -11.26 -19.05
N ALA A 27 -6.13 -12.32 -19.85
CA ALA A 27 -6.95 -12.34 -21.05
C ALA A 27 -8.44 -12.44 -20.71
N GLU A 28 -8.81 -13.31 -19.76
CA GLU A 28 -10.17 -13.46 -19.27
C GLU A 28 -10.64 -12.16 -18.62
N LEU A 29 -9.86 -11.62 -17.67
CA LEU A 29 -10.21 -10.36 -17.00
C LEU A 29 -10.30 -9.17 -17.96
N SER A 30 -9.46 -9.15 -18.99
CA SER A 30 -9.51 -8.10 -20.03
C SER A 30 -10.79 -8.19 -20.86
N SER A 31 -11.21 -9.40 -21.20
CA SER A 31 -12.42 -9.65 -22.00
C SER A 31 -13.70 -9.41 -21.19
N GLU A 32 -13.76 -9.90 -19.96
CA GLU A 32 -14.95 -9.86 -19.11
C GLU A 32 -15.25 -8.43 -18.61
N TYR A 33 -14.22 -7.70 -18.20
CA TYR A 33 -14.38 -6.36 -17.63
C TYR A 33 -14.12 -5.23 -18.64
N ALA A 34 -13.91 -5.57 -19.92
CA ALA A 34 -13.56 -4.62 -20.99
C ALA A 34 -12.38 -3.70 -20.62
N LEU A 35 -11.40 -4.25 -19.90
CA LEU A 35 -10.21 -3.56 -19.44
C LEU A 35 -9.04 -3.89 -20.36
N SER A 36 -8.13 -2.93 -20.54
CA SER A 36 -6.89 -3.23 -21.25
C SER A 36 -5.98 -4.12 -20.39
N LYS A 37 -5.33 -5.10 -21.00
CA LYS A 37 -4.30 -5.93 -20.34
C LYS A 37 -3.25 -5.09 -19.61
N SER A 38 -2.81 -3.98 -20.21
CA SER A 38 -1.87 -3.02 -19.61
C SER A 38 -2.42 -2.34 -18.35
N THR A 39 -3.71 -2.05 -18.31
CA THR A 39 -4.37 -1.44 -17.14
C THR A 39 -4.35 -2.42 -15.98
N ILE A 40 -4.77 -3.67 -16.22
CA ILE A 40 -4.79 -4.74 -15.22
C ILE A 40 -3.37 -5.03 -14.71
N ALA A 41 -2.41 -5.17 -15.62
CA ALA A 41 -1.00 -5.35 -15.25
C ALA A 41 -0.45 -4.18 -14.41
N GLY A 42 -0.89 -2.95 -14.70
CA GLY A 42 -0.55 -1.77 -13.93
C GLY A 42 -1.09 -1.82 -12.50
N TRP A 43 -2.32 -2.30 -12.31
CA TRP A 43 -2.91 -2.48 -10.98
C TRP A 43 -2.26 -3.61 -10.20
N ILE A 44 -2.02 -4.77 -10.84
CA ILE A 44 -1.28 -5.87 -10.23
C ILE A 44 0.12 -5.41 -9.80
N LYS A 45 0.82 -4.62 -10.63
CA LYS A 45 2.15 -4.11 -10.28
C LYS A 45 2.12 -3.14 -9.10
N LYS A 46 1.07 -2.33 -8.96
CA LYS A 46 0.89 -1.39 -7.84
C LYS A 46 0.43 -2.07 -6.56
N ASN A 47 -0.38 -3.11 -6.66
CA ASN A 47 -0.83 -3.96 -5.54
C ASN A 47 0.10 -5.14 -5.25
N LYS A 48 1.21 -5.29 -6.00
CA LYS A 48 2.24 -6.24 -5.62
C LYS A 48 2.73 -5.81 -4.24
N PRO A 49 2.65 -6.69 -3.22
CA PRO A 49 3.22 -6.38 -1.93
C PRO A 49 4.68 -6.04 -2.19
N ILE A 50 5.05 -4.80 -1.89
CA ILE A 50 6.44 -4.38 -1.87
C ILE A 50 7.05 -5.29 -0.82
N VAL A 51 7.81 -6.28 -1.27
CA VAL A 51 8.61 -7.11 -0.38
C VAL A 51 9.61 -6.15 0.25
N ALA A 52 9.21 -5.56 1.37
CA ALA A 52 10.15 -5.03 2.34
C ALA A 52 10.99 -6.24 2.74
N ASP A 53 12.19 -6.25 2.21
CA ASP A 53 13.33 -7.10 2.53
C ASP A 53 13.13 -7.94 3.80
N LYS A 54 13.24 -9.29 3.67
CA LYS A 54 13.21 -10.34 4.72
C LYS A 54 11.92 -11.16 4.94
N GLY A 55 11.16 -11.48 3.89
CA GLY A 55 10.35 -12.72 3.88
C GLY A 55 9.37 -12.94 5.04
N LYS A 56 8.88 -11.88 5.69
CA LYS A 56 7.87 -11.96 6.74
C LYS A 56 6.54 -11.52 6.16
N THR A 57 5.59 -12.44 6.11
CA THR A 57 4.18 -12.13 5.94
C THR A 57 3.74 -11.34 7.17
N ILE A 58 3.62 -10.03 7.03
CA ILE A 58 3.14 -9.15 8.11
C ILE A 58 1.64 -9.35 8.19
N THR A 59 1.17 -9.89 9.31
CA THR A 59 -0.26 -10.05 9.59
C THR A 59 -0.84 -8.68 9.98
N ASP A 60 -2.16 -8.47 9.88
CA ASP A 60 -2.81 -7.22 10.34
C ASP A 60 -2.48 -6.90 11.82
N VAL A 61 -2.32 -7.94 12.65
CA VAL A 61 -1.86 -7.83 14.04
C VAL A 61 -0.44 -7.25 14.15
N ASP A 62 0.46 -7.67 13.26
CA ASP A 62 1.84 -7.16 13.22
C ASP A 62 1.87 -5.70 12.77
N TYR A 63 1.00 -5.33 11.81
CA TYR A 63 0.85 -3.95 11.35
C TYR A 63 0.37 -3.02 12.48
N GLN A 64 -0.66 -3.43 13.22
CA GLN A 64 -1.15 -2.70 14.39
C GLN A 64 -0.08 -2.58 15.49
N ALA A 65 0.71 -3.63 15.72
CA ALA A 65 1.82 -3.58 16.67
C ALA A 65 2.92 -2.59 16.24
N VAL A 66 3.22 -2.53 14.94
CA VAL A 66 4.16 -1.55 14.36
C VAL A 66 3.64 -0.12 14.52
N LEU A 67 2.36 0.14 14.23
CA LEU A 67 1.76 1.46 14.41
C LEU A 67 1.86 1.95 15.87
N LYS A 68 1.55 1.07 16.83
CA LYS A 68 1.72 1.39 18.26
C LYS A 68 3.17 1.73 18.62
N LYS A 69 4.12 1.00 18.03
CA LYS A 69 5.55 1.24 18.26
C LYS A 69 6.00 2.57 17.66
N ILE A 70 5.51 2.93 16.48
CA ILE A 70 5.80 4.23 15.86
C ILE A 70 5.26 5.36 16.73
N ALA A 71 4.00 5.29 17.16
CA ALA A 71 3.40 6.33 18.02
C ALA A 71 4.20 6.56 19.31
N ARG A 72 4.65 5.47 19.96
CA ARG A 72 5.51 5.56 21.15
C ARG A 72 6.87 6.21 20.86
N LEU A 73 7.51 5.84 19.75
CA LEU A 73 8.81 6.41 19.37
C LEU A 73 8.70 7.90 19.02
N GLU A 74 7.59 8.33 18.42
CA GLU A 74 7.31 9.73 18.16
C GLU A 74 7.15 10.51 19.47
N GLU A 75 6.42 9.96 20.44
CA GLU A 75 6.28 10.55 21.77
C GLU A 75 7.63 10.68 22.50
N GLU A 76 8.43 9.61 22.50
CA GLU A 76 9.78 9.61 23.08
C GLU A 76 10.67 10.68 22.39
N ASN A 77 10.62 10.79 21.06
CA ASN A 77 11.35 11.81 20.32
C ASN A 77 10.90 13.24 20.68
N GLU A 78 9.61 13.48 20.86
CA GLU A 78 9.10 14.80 21.25
C GLU A 78 9.54 15.19 22.66
N ILE A 79 9.57 14.24 23.60
CA ILE A 79 10.13 14.47 24.94
C ILE A 79 11.62 14.81 24.85
N LEU A 80 12.39 14.06 24.06
CA LEU A 80 13.82 14.31 23.88
C LEU A 80 14.09 15.69 23.26
N LYS A 81 13.34 16.09 22.22
CA LYS A 81 13.46 17.42 21.62
C LYS A 81 13.14 18.53 22.62
N LYS A 82 12.09 18.36 23.43
CA LYS A 82 11.73 19.32 24.49
C LYS A 82 12.84 19.42 25.53
N ALA A 83 13.38 18.29 25.97
CA ALA A 83 14.50 18.24 26.91
C ALA A 83 15.74 18.95 26.33
N MET A 84 16.12 18.65 25.08
CA MET A 84 17.21 19.34 24.39
C MET A 84 17.00 20.85 24.34
N GLY A 85 15.79 21.31 24.04
CA GLY A 85 15.44 22.73 24.02
C GLY A 85 15.51 23.43 25.39
N ILE A 86 15.41 22.67 26.49
CA ILE A 86 15.63 23.18 27.85
C ILE A 86 17.14 23.22 28.15
N PHE A 87 17.87 22.15 27.84
CA PHE A 87 19.31 22.07 28.07
C PHE A 87 20.11 23.09 27.24
N ALA A 88 19.70 23.38 26.01
CA ALA A 88 20.37 24.37 25.15
C ALA A 88 20.13 25.83 25.56
N ARG A 89 19.18 26.07 26.48
CA ARG A 89 18.87 27.41 27.02
C ARG A 89 19.48 27.68 28.39
N LYS A 90 20.22 26.71 28.95
CA LYS A 90 21.03 26.86 30.15
C LYS A 90 22.48 27.11 29.77
#